data_AF-A0A6G6UUV5-F1
#
_entry.id   AF-A0A6G6UUV5-F1
#
_cell.length_a   1.000
_cell.length_b   1.000
_cell.length_c   1.000
_cell.angle_alpha   90.00
_cell.angle_beta   90.00
_cell.angle_gamma   90.00
#
_symmetry.space_group_name_H-M   'P 1'
#
loop_
_entity.id
_entity.type
_entity.pdbx_description
1 polymer ?
#
loop_
_entity_poly.entity_id
_entity_poly.type
_entity_poly.pdbx_seq_one_letter_code
_entity_poly.pdbx_strand_id
1 'polypeptide(L)' 'MAKQRNTPTASPPPTLGEGCLARYDPEALDDTDGTDFPGAAELWQQLNPPDAASAPATDAPAGTRTPAHPPADKSSK' A
#
# COMPACT_ATOMS: atom_id res chain seq x y z
N MET A 1 12.67 -23.15 -19.28
CA MET A 1 12.63 -23.90 -18.00
C MET A 1 12.17 -22.93 -16.92
N ALA A 2 10.97 -23.07 -16.36
CA ALA A 2 10.51 -22.19 -15.29
C ALA A 2 11.30 -22.52 -14.00
N LYS A 3 12.01 -21.54 -13.44
CA LYS A 3 12.73 -21.69 -12.17
C LYS A 3 11.70 -21.92 -11.06
N GLN A 4 11.81 -23.04 -10.35
CA GLN A 4 10.95 -23.34 -9.22
C GLN A 4 11.14 -22.24 -8.15
N ARG A 5 10.05 -21.56 -7.78
CA ARG A 5 10.09 -20.56 -6.70
C ARG A 5 10.03 -21.29 -5.36
N ASN A 6 10.82 -20.81 -4.40
CA ASN A 6 10.78 -21.34 -3.04
C ASN A 6 9.39 -21.07 -2.42
N THR A 7 8.97 -21.95 -1.51
CA THR A 7 7.73 -21.74 -0.75
C THR A 7 7.93 -20.55 0.21
N PRO A 8 7.00 -19.58 0.26
CA PRO A 8 7.08 -18.52 1.26
C PRO A 8 6.99 -19.10 2.66
N THR A 9 7.84 -18.62 3.57
CA THR A 9 7.90 -19.08 4.97
C THR A 9 7.02 -18.25 5.90
N ALA A 10 6.50 -17.12 5.44
CA ALA A 10 5.61 -16.25 6.21
C ALA A 10 4.15 -16.69 6.05
N SER A 11 3.37 -16.61 7.13
CA SER A 11 1.92 -16.72 7.09
C SER A 11 1.31 -15.33 6.84
N PRO A 12 0.25 -15.20 6.04
CA PRO A 12 -0.43 -13.92 5.89
C PRO A 12 -1.18 -13.53 7.19
N PRO A 13 -1.38 -12.23 7.44
CA PRO A 13 -2.23 -11.75 8.52
C PRO A 13 -3.69 -12.17 8.35
N PRO A 14 -4.51 -12.13 9.42
CA PRO A 14 -5.94 -12.41 9.35
C PRO A 14 -6.69 -11.53 8.36
N THR A 15 -7.77 -12.07 7.77
CA THR A 15 -8.66 -11.33 6.85
C THR A 15 -10.10 -11.27 7.35
N LEU A 16 -10.78 -10.17 7.07
CA LEU A 16 -12.21 -9.95 7.26
C LEU A 16 -12.97 -10.07 5.93
N GLY A 17 -14.16 -10.67 5.95
CA GLY A 17 -14.97 -10.89 4.75
C GLY A 17 -14.56 -12.14 3.96
N GLU A 18 -15.29 -12.45 2.90
CA GLU A 18 -15.18 -13.71 2.15
C GLU A 18 -15.03 -13.45 0.64
N GLY A 19 -14.37 -14.37 -0.06
CA GLY A 19 -14.20 -14.33 -1.51
C GLY A 19 -13.55 -13.02 -2.00
N CYS A 20 -14.15 -12.39 -3.01
CA CYS A 20 -13.63 -11.15 -3.61
C CYS A 20 -13.70 -9.92 -2.69
N LEU A 21 -14.36 -10.02 -1.53
CA LEU A 21 -14.49 -8.93 -0.55
C LEU A 21 -13.57 -9.11 0.66
N ALA A 22 -12.72 -10.15 0.66
CA ALA A 22 -11.74 -10.36 1.72
C ALA A 22 -10.70 -9.23 1.77
N ARG A 23 -10.40 -8.75 2.97
CA ARG A 23 -9.40 -7.70 3.26
C ARG A 23 -8.64 -8.03 4.54
N TYR A 24 -7.38 -7.63 4.68
CA TYR A 24 -6.65 -7.82 5.93
C TYR A 24 -7.31 -7.06 7.08
N ASP A 25 -7.28 -7.64 8.28
CA ASP A 25 -7.79 -7.03 9.50
C ASP A 25 -6.76 -6.02 10.04
N PRO A 26 -7.02 -4.70 9.95
CA PRO A 26 -6.05 -3.69 10.40
C PRO A 26 -5.82 -3.74 11.91
N GLU A 27 -6.79 -4.22 12.70
CA GLU A 27 -6.64 -4.32 14.16
C GLU A 27 -5.78 -5.53 14.56
N ALA A 28 -5.53 -6.46 13.63
CA ALA A 28 -4.67 -7.61 13.83
C ALA A 28 -3.25 -7.40 13.27
N LEU A 29 -2.98 -6.28 12.61
CA LEU A 29 -1.66 -5.96 12.07
C LEU A 29 -0.76 -5.37 13.15
N ASP A 30 0.47 -5.88 13.24
CA ASP A 30 1.51 -5.32 14.11
C ASP A 30 2.86 -5.12 13.38
N ASP A 31 3.87 -4.63 14.11
CA ASP A 31 5.18 -4.32 13.56
C ASP A 31 5.91 -5.56 12.99
N THR A 32 5.48 -6.78 13.36
CA THR A 32 6.06 -8.05 12.89
C THR A 32 5.46 -8.54 11.58
N ASP A 33 4.27 -8.07 11.20
CA ASP A 33 3.67 -8.33 9.89
C ASP A 33 4.39 -7.56 8.76
N GLY A 34 5.19 -6.57 9.13
CA GLY A 34 6.04 -5.79 8.24
C GLY A 34 7.38 -6.46 7.91
N THR A 35 8.19 -5.75 7.13
CA THR A 35 9.60 -6.11 6.91
C THR A 35 10.46 -4.86 7.00
N ASP A 36 11.52 -4.94 7.79
CA ASP A 36 12.51 -3.88 7.83
C ASP A 36 13.21 -3.78 6.49
N PHE A 37 13.18 -2.57 5.92
CA PHE A 37 13.92 -2.27 4.70
C PHE A 37 14.95 -1.16 4.98
N PRO A 38 16.06 -1.47 5.66
CA PRO A 38 16.99 -0.47 6.20
C PRO A 38 17.70 0.39 5.12
N GLY A 39 17.59 0.04 3.84
CA GLY A 39 18.10 0.82 2.70
C GLY A 39 17.03 1.57 1.90
N ALA A 40 15.75 1.53 2.31
CA ALA A 40 14.65 2.10 1.54
C ALA A 40 14.84 3.58 1.23
N ALA A 41 15.22 4.35 2.25
CA ALA A 41 15.40 5.79 2.14
C ALA A 41 16.56 6.17 1.22
N GLU A 42 17.69 5.46 1.31
CA GLU A 42 18.85 5.68 0.44
C GLU A 42 18.52 5.34 -1.02
N LEU A 43 17.88 4.19 -1.26
CA LEU A 43 17.44 3.79 -2.59
C LEU A 43 16.48 4.81 -3.19
N TRP A 44 15.53 5.31 -2.39
CA TRP A 44 14.59 6.34 -2.83
C TRP A 44 15.32 7.60 -3.32
N GLN A 45 16.33 8.07 -2.58
CA GLN A 45 17.12 9.25 -2.98
C GLN A 45 17.89 9.03 -4.29
N GLN A 46 18.43 7.82 -4.50
CA GLN A 46 19.13 7.47 -5.75
C GLN A 46 18.18 7.47 -6.95
N LEU A 47 16.95 6.97 -6.76
CA LEU A 47 15.93 6.90 -7.81
C LEU A 47 15.24 8.24 -8.06
N ASN A 48 15.22 9.14 -7.07
CA ASN A 48 14.56 10.44 -7.13
C ASN A 48 15.56 11.57 -6.91
N PRO A 49 16.50 11.80 -7.84
CA PRO A 49 17.42 12.92 -7.76
C PRO A 49 16.64 14.24 -7.60
N PRO A 50 17.21 15.23 -6.91
CA PRO A 50 16.50 16.44 -6.54
C PRO A 50 16.17 17.29 -7.78
N ASP A 51 14.92 17.17 -8.25
CA ASP A 51 14.18 18.19 -8.97
C ASP A 51 13.07 18.72 -8.03
N ALA A 52 12.48 19.88 -8.33
CA ALA A 52 11.52 20.59 -7.48
C ALA A 52 10.28 19.76 -7.07
N ALA A 53 10.02 18.64 -7.74
CA ALA A 53 8.95 17.68 -7.43
C ALA A 53 9.31 16.65 -6.32
N SER A 54 10.56 16.59 -5.86
CA SER A 54 11.08 15.56 -4.94
C SER A 54 11.15 16.02 -3.47
N ALA A 55 10.44 17.10 -3.11
CA ALA A 55 10.35 17.55 -1.72
C ALA A 55 9.79 16.42 -0.84
N PRO A 56 10.40 16.14 0.33
CA PRO A 56 9.89 15.10 1.21
C PRO A 56 8.47 15.46 1.63
N ALA A 57 7.56 14.49 1.53
CA ALA A 57 6.20 14.59 2.06
C ALA A 57 6.23 14.54 3.60
N THR A 58 6.96 15.44 4.23
CA THR A 58 7.05 15.58 5.69
C THR A 58 5.73 16.11 6.28
N ASP A 59 4.83 16.61 5.44
CA ASP A 59 3.53 17.18 5.82
C ASP A 59 2.34 16.47 5.16
N ALA A 60 2.45 15.25 4.62
CA ALA A 60 1.26 14.55 4.15
C ALA A 60 0.38 14.22 5.37
N PRO A 61 -0.78 14.88 5.58
CA PRO A 61 -1.64 14.48 6.68
C PRO A 61 -2.14 13.08 6.34
N ALA A 62 -1.91 12.13 7.25
CA ALA A 62 -2.49 10.80 7.22
C ALA A 62 -4.02 10.93 7.37
N GLY A 63 -4.70 11.36 6.31
CA GLY A 63 -6.09 11.79 6.41
C GLY A 63 -6.66 12.51 5.19
N THR A 64 -5.95 12.64 4.06
CA THR A 64 -6.60 13.12 2.83
C THR A 64 -7.60 12.08 2.33
N ARG A 65 -8.82 12.21 2.85
CA ARG A 65 -10.03 11.53 2.40
C ARG A 65 -10.09 11.66 0.88
N THR A 66 -10.09 10.54 0.17
CA THR A 66 -10.32 10.52 -1.27
C THR A 66 -11.55 11.36 -1.58
N PRO A 67 -11.47 12.38 -2.45
CA PRO A 67 -12.63 13.20 -2.78
C PRO A 67 -13.74 12.29 -3.30
N ALA A 68 -14.95 12.47 -2.77
CA ALA A 68 -16.09 11.68 -3.17
C ALA A 68 -16.31 11.80 -4.68
N HIS A 69 -16.42 10.65 -5.35
CA HIS A 69 -16.81 10.63 -6.76
C HIS A 69 -18.16 11.34 -6.88
N PRO A 70 -18.33 12.31 -7.79
CA PRO A 70 -19.62 12.98 -7.98
C PRO A 70 -20.69 11.93 -8.32
N PRO A 71 -21.93 12.06 -7.83
CA PRO A 71 -22.97 11.08 -8.12
C PRO A 71 -23.16 10.98 -9.64
N ALA A 72 -23.16 9.75 -10.15
CA ALA A 72 -23.49 9.49 -11.55
C ALA A 72 -24.91 9.98 -11.80
N ASP A 73 -25.05 11.03 -12.60
CA ASP A 73 -26.33 11.56 -13.04
C ASP A 73 -27.04 10.46 -13.82
N LYS A 74 -28.11 9.92 -13.22
CA LYS A 74 -28.99 8.96 -13.89
C LYS A 74 -29.84 9.73 -14.89
N SER A 75 -29.29 10.04 -16.05
CA SER A 75 -30.11 10.42 -17.20
C SER A 75 -30.47 9.18 -18.01
N SER A 76 -31.56 8.54 -17.59
CA SER A 76 -32.42 7.75 -18.47
C SER A 76 -33.00 8.65 -19.56
N LYS A 77 -32.84 8.28 -20.83
CA LYS A 77 -33.94 8.18 -21.81
C LYS A 77 -33.53 7.39 -23.05
#